data_AF-A0A3N0GR08-F1
#
_entry.id   AF-A0A3N0GR08-F1
#
_cell.length_a   1.000
_cell.length_b   1.000
_cell.length_c   1.000
_cell.angle_alpha   90.00
_cell.angle_beta   90.00
_cell.angle_gamma   90.00
#
_symmetry.space_group_name_H-M   'P 1'
#
loop_
_entity.id
_entity.type
_entity.pdbx_description
1 polymer ?
#
loop_
_entity_poly.entity_id
_entity_poly.type
_entity_poly.pdbx_seq_one_letter_code
_entity_poly.pdbx_strand_id
1 'polypeptide(L)'
;MSAERVSRLEPWVGCVVGGEPGVARVLTDAGEVRASYGGAMLARIACDRTCLPAPGHWVVLRRWADDRITIEDTWQRPTPATVIQLRPRRR
;
A
#
# COMPACT_ATOMS: atom_id res chain seq x y z
N MET A 1 -0.57 11.94 -13.15
CA MET A 1 0.69 11.17 -13.11
C MET A 1 0.53 10.05 -12.06
N SER A 2 -0.53 9.26 -12.11
CA SER A 2 -0.88 8.15 -13.03
C SER A 2 -0.25 6.83 -12.56
N ALA A 3 -1.09 6.02 -11.93
CA ALA A 3 -0.87 4.71 -11.30
C ALA A 3 -0.24 3.63 -12.20
N GLU A 4 0.08 3.95 -13.45
CA GLU A 4 0.63 3.06 -14.48
C GLU A 4 2.07 2.58 -14.24
N ARG A 5 2.83 3.23 -13.35
CA ARG A 5 4.17 2.74 -12.97
C ARG A 5 4.16 1.73 -11.81
N VAL A 6 3.01 1.58 -11.13
CA VAL A 6 2.83 0.61 -10.04
C VAL A 6 2.26 -0.72 -10.56
N SER A 7 1.78 -0.77 -11.79
CA SER A 7 1.09 -1.94 -12.38
C SER A 7 1.99 -3.03 -12.96
N ARG A 8 3.32 -2.88 -12.95
CA ARG A 8 4.25 -3.88 -13.54
C ARG A 8 4.99 -4.75 -12.52
N LEU A 9 4.80 -4.51 -11.24
CA LEU A 9 5.29 -5.36 -10.16
C LEU A 9 4.08 -5.67 -9.29
N GLU A 10 3.95 -6.91 -8.81
CA GLU A 10 2.94 -7.18 -7.78
C GLU A 10 3.13 -6.16 -6.66
N PRO A 11 2.10 -5.37 -6.31
CA PRO A 11 2.25 -4.33 -5.32
C PRO A 11 2.62 -5.00 -4.00
N TRP A 12 3.83 -4.74 -3.51
CA TRP A 12 4.22 -5.18 -2.18
C TRP A 12 3.43 -4.35 -1.18
N VAL A 13 2.57 -5.02 -0.40
CA VAL A 13 1.64 -4.38 0.52
C VAL A 13 1.89 -4.83 1.95
N GLY A 14 1.51 -3.97 2.90
CA GLY A 14 1.53 -4.32 4.30
C GLY A 14 0.57 -3.49 5.12
N CYS A 15 0.39 -3.87 6.38
CA CYS A 15 -0.47 -3.18 7.34
C CYS A 15 0.38 -2.40 8.34
N VAL A 16 0.09 -1.13 8.54
CA VAL A 16 0.78 -0.32 9.56
C VAL A 16 0.44 -0.86 10.94
N VAL A 17 1.45 -1.10 11.76
CA VAL A 17 1.29 -1.58 13.16
C VAL A 17 1.69 -0.53 14.19
N GLY A 18 2.40 0.51 13.77
CA GLY A 18 2.88 1.59 14.64
C GLY A 18 3.89 2.48 13.91
N GLY A 19 4.60 3.34 14.62
CA GLY A 19 5.65 4.15 14.02
C GLY A 19 6.21 5.21 14.94
N GLU A 20 7.28 5.83 14.45
CA GLU A 20 7.90 7.04 14.99
C GLU A 20 7.67 8.21 14.00
N PRO A 21 7.92 9.47 14.39
CA PRO A 21 7.83 10.60 13.46
C PRO A 21 8.66 10.35 12.19
N GLY A 22 8.01 10.34 11.03
CA GLY A 22 8.65 10.14 9.72
C GLY A 22 8.88 8.67 9.31
N VAL A 23 8.60 7.69 10.18
CA VAL A 23 8.82 6.26 9.91
C VAL A 23 7.66 5.43 10.45
N ALA A 24 7.02 4.65 9.58
CA ALA A 24 6.02 3.67 9.97
C ALA A 24 6.65 2.27 10.13
N ARG A 25 6.17 1.52 11.10
CA ARG A 25 6.38 0.07 11.22
C ARG A 25 5.23 -0.63 10.48
N VAL A 26 5.56 -1.46 9.51
CA VAL A 26 4.59 -2.09 8.60
C VAL A 26 4.79 -3.60 8.64
N LEU A 27 3.73 -4.34 8.95
CA LEU A 27 3.72 -5.79 8.87
C LEU A 27 3.44 -6.24 7.43
N THR A 28 4.36 -7.01 6.88
CA THR A 28 4.30 -7.60 5.53
C THR A 28 4.29 -9.13 5.62
N ASP A 29 4.18 -9.80 4.48
CA ASP A 29 4.32 -11.25 4.35
C ASP A 29 5.73 -11.76 4.72
N ALA A 30 6.76 -10.92 4.55
CA ALA A 30 8.14 -11.21 4.93
C ALA A 30 8.47 -10.82 6.39
N GLY A 31 7.51 -10.31 7.14
CA GLY A 31 7.69 -9.80 8.50
C GLY A 31 7.55 -8.28 8.62
N GLU A 32 7.95 -7.74 9.76
CA GLU A 32 7.85 -6.31 10.03
C GLU A 32 9.01 -5.53 9.39
N VAL A 33 8.68 -4.43 8.71
CA VAL A 33 9.65 -3.52 8.10
C VAL A 33 9.45 -2.09 8.58
N ARG A 34 10.54 -1.31 8.57
CA ARG A 34 10.51 0.13 8.80
C ARG A 34 10.44 0.83 7.45
N ALA A 35 9.41 1.65 7.25
CA ALA A 35 9.16 2.35 6.00
C ALA A 35 9.05 3.86 6.24
N SER A 36 9.82 4.62 5.49
CA SER A 36 9.67 6.09 5.41
C SER A 36 8.57 6.46 4.42
N TYR A 37 8.25 7.75 4.26
CA TYR A 37 7.22 8.18 3.29
C TYR A 37 7.86 8.56 1.96
N GLY A 38 7.37 7.97 0.86
CA GLY A 38 7.78 8.33 -0.49
C GLY A 38 7.31 9.74 -0.87
N GLY A 39 7.91 10.31 -1.92
CA GLY A 39 7.62 11.70 -2.31
C GLY A 39 6.14 11.97 -2.63
N ALA A 40 5.48 11.03 -3.31
CA ALA A 40 4.04 11.15 -3.60
C ALA A 40 3.18 11.14 -2.33
N MET A 41 3.54 10.28 -1.38
CA MET A 41 2.85 10.19 -0.09
C MET A 41 3.07 11.44 0.76
N LEU A 42 4.31 11.95 0.81
CA LEU A 42 4.64 13.21 1.48
C LEU A 42 3.88 14.40 0.87
N ALA A 43 3.78 14.48 -0.45
CA ALA A 43 3.00 15.51 -1.12
C ALA A 43 1.51 15.44 -0.72
N ARG A 44 0.94 14.24 -0.62
CA ARG A 44 -0.45 14.05 -0.14
C ARG A 44 -0.62 14.47 1.32
N ILE A 45 0.29 14.06 2.20
CA ILE A 45 0.28 14.44 3.63
C ILE A 45 0.42 15.97 3.79
N ALA A 46 1.24 16.60 2.95
CA ALA A 46 1.41 18.05 2.95
C ALA A 46 0.13 18.79 2.56
N CYS A 47 -0.62 18.26 1.58
CA CYS A 47 -1.93 18.80 1.20
C CYS A 47 -3.03 18.48 2.24
N ASP A 48 -3.00 17.29 2.82
CA ASP A 48 -4.00 16.80 3.78
C ASP A 48 -3.34 15.87 4.81
N ARG A 49 -3.20 16.35 6.05
CA ARG A 49 -2.57 15.61 7.14
C ARG A 49 -3.37 14.39 7.59
N THR A 50 -4.67 14.31 7.28
CA THR A 50 -5.49 13.14 7.62
C THR A 50 -5.12 11.91 6.79
N CYS A 51 -4.40 12.10 5.68
CA CYS A 51 -3.84 11.02 4.87
C CYS A 51 -2.66 10.31 5.54
N LEU A 52 -2.18 10.75 6.71
CA LEU A 52 -1.07 10.09 7.39
C LEU A 52 -1.45 8.63 7.74
N PRO A 53 -0.63 7.62 7.37
CA PRO A 53 -0.92 6.24 7.71
C PRO A 53 -0.89 6.03 9.22
N ALA A 54 -1.93 5.37 9.74
CA ALA A 54 -2.11 5.03 11.14
C ALA A 54 -2.19 3.50 11.29
N PRO A 55 -2.01 2.96 12.50
CA PRO A 55 -2.18 1.53 12.75
C PRO A 55 -3.49 0.98 12.18
N GLY A 56 -3.42 -0.13 11.45
CA GLY A 56 -4.55 -0.73 10.74
C GLY A 56 -4.72 -0.28 9.28
N HIS A 57 -4.05 0.80 8.85
CA HIS A 57 -4.04 1.19 7.43
C HIS A 57 -3.17 0.24 6.61
N TRP A 58 -3.71 -0.19 5.48
CA TRP A 58 -2.94 -0.91 4.47
C TRP A 58 -2.21 0.08 3.58
N VAL A 59 -0.97 -0.23 3.22
CA VAL A 59 -0.08 0.65 2.46
C VAL A 59 0.64 -0.12 1.36
N VAL A 60 0.97 0.60 0.29
CA VAL A 60 1.82 0.11 -0.80
C VAL A 60 3.25 0.52 -0.50
N LEU A 61 4.14 -0.46 -0.57
CA LEU A 61 5.56 -0.31 -0.29
C LEU A 61 6.37 -0.36 -1.58
N ARG A 62 7.50 0.35 -1.58
CA ARG A 62 8.56 0.19 -2.57
C ARG A 62 9.89 -0.02 -1.85
N ARG A 63 10.64 -1.04 -2.28
CA ARG A 63 12.07 -1.19 -1.97
C ARG A 63 12.89 -0.51 -3.06
N TRP A 64 13.83 0.33 -2.66
CA TRP A 64 14.75 1.03 -3.55
C TRP A 64 16.09 0.29 -3.66
N ALA A 65 16.90 0.65 -4.65
CA ALA A 65 18.23 0.04 -4.86
C ALA A 65 19.21 0.32 -3.72
N ASP A 66 18.98 1.35 -2.92
CA ASP A 66 19.72 1.68 -1.70
C ASP A 66 19.13 1.02 -0.44
N ASP A 67 18.33 -0.04 -0.63
CA ASP A 67 17.63 -0.80 0.41
C ASP A 67 16.63 -0.02 1.26
N ARG A 68 16.35 1.25 0.93
CA ARG A 68 15.29 2.01 1.58
C ARG A 68 13.93 1.43 1.23
N ILE A 69 13.03 1.45 2.20
CA ILE A 69 11.62 1.12 2.01
C ILE A 69 10.78 2.38 2.23
N THR A 70 9.90 2.66 1.27
CA THR A 70 8.98 3.79 1.33
C THR A 70 7.53 3.35 1.21
N ILE A 71 6.65 4.04 1.93
CA ILE A 71 5.20 4.03 1.69
C ILE A 71 4.93 4.97 0.51
N GLU A 72 4.46 4.39 -0.59
CA GLU A 72 4.16 5.13 -1.82
C GLU A 72 2.70 5.57 -1.89
N ASP A 73 1.80 4.78 -1.30
CA ASP A 73 0.36 5.04 -1.26
C ASP A 73 -0.32 4.27 -0.11
N THR A 74 -1.56 4.61 0.19
CA THR A 74 -2.48 3.79 0.98
C THR A 74 -3.15 2.77 0.07
N TRP A 75 -3.14 1.50 0.47
CA TRP A 75 -3.85 0.45 -0.23
C TRP A 75 -5.31 0.41 0.21
N GLN A 76 -6.22 0.67 -0.73
CA GLN A 76 -7.63 0.41 -0.53
C GLN A 76 -7.92 -1.03 -0.99
N ARG A 77 -8.61 -1.81 -0.16
CA ARG A 77 -9.07 -3.13 -0.57
C ARG A 77 -9.89 -2.94 -1.86
N PRO A 78 -9.56 -3.64 -2.96
CA PRO A 78 -10.34 -3.54 -4.18
C PRO A 78 -11.80 -3.89 -3.87
N THR A 79 -12.74 -3.20 -4.50
CA THR A 79 -14.17 -3.51 -4.38
C THR A 79 -14.38 -4.99 -4.66
N PRO A 80 -15.11 -5.72 -3.79
CA PRO A 80 -15.35 -7.13 -4.00
C PRO A 80 -15.95 -7.34 -5.39
N ALA A 81 -15.35 -8.25 -6.16
CA ALA A 81 -15.84 -8.55 -7.50
C ALA A 81 -17.26 -9.13 -7.41
N THR A 82 -18.11 -8.76 -8.36
CA THR A 82 -19.42 -9.39 -8.50
C THR A 82 -19.23 -10.88 -8.78
N VAL A 83 -19.68 -11.73 -7.85
CA VAL A 83 -19.63 -13.18 -8.01
C VAL A 83 -20.69 -13.59 -9.03
N ILE A 84 -20.27 -13.96 -10.23
CA ILE A 84 -21.17 -14.49 -11.28
C ILE A 84 -21.37 -15.98 -11.04
N GLN A 85 -22.61 -16.39 -10.77
CA GLN A 85 -22.96 -17.81 -10.67
C GLN A 85 -22.94 -18.45 -12.06
N LEU A 86 -22.03 -19.40 -12.26
CA LEU A 86 -21.99 -20.19 -13.49
C LEU A 86 -23.15 -21.19 -13.47
N ARG A 87 -24.08 -21.05 -14.42
CA ARG A 87 -25.10 -22.09 -14.64
C ARG A 87 -24.48 -23.26 -15.41
N PRO A 88 -24.80 -24.52 -15.06
CA PRO A 88 -24.37 -25.66 -15.85
C PRO A 88 -24.88 -25.51 -17.30
N ARG A 89 -24.00 -25.74 -18.29
CA ARG A 89 -24.44 -25.86 -19.68
C ARG A 89 -25.39 -27.06 -19.79
N ARG A 90 -26.64 -26.82 -20.19
CA ARG A 90 -27.53 -27.91 -20.62
C ARG A 90 -26.92 -28.54 -21.88
N ARG A 91 -26.76 -29.86 -21.84
CA ARG A 91 -26.40 -30.70 -22.99
C ARG A 91 -27.53 -30.76 -23.99
#